data_AF-A0A401PQF1-F1
#
_entry.id   AF-A0A401PQF1-F1
#
_cell.length_a   1.000
_cell.length_b   1.000
_cell.length_c   1.000
_cell.angle_alpha   90.00
_cell.angle_beta   90.00
_cell.angle_gamma   90.00
#
_symmetry.space_group_name_H-M   'P 1'
#
loop_
_entity.id
_entity.type
_entity.pdbx_description
1 polymer ?
#
loop_
_entity_poly.entity_id
_entity_poly.type
_entity_poly.pdbx_seq_one_letter_code
_entity_poly.pdbx_strand_id
1 'polypeptide(L)'
;VRQNPAERNYHIFYALLAGADPQQKEALHLSEAECYRYLGQSGCVRDENLDDNLVFEKVMDAFLVMGFDREEIQDVFKLLSGVLRLGNIEFVTAGGAQISTKEG
;
A
#
# COMPACT_ATOMS: atom_id res chain seq x y z
N VAL A 1 6.52 -8.20 -5.47
CA VAL A 1 7.13 -7.02 -6.14
C VAL A 1 6.70 -6.83 -7.59
N ARG A 2 6.22 -7.88 -8.29
CA ARG A 2 5.69 -7.83 -9.66
C ARG A 2 4.37 -8.58 -9.77
N GLN A 3 3.55 -8.19 -10.73
CA GLN A 3 2.30 -8.85 -11.12
C GLN A 3 2.29 -8.99 -12.65
N ASN A 4 1.55 -9.96 -13.19
CA ASN A 4 1.34 -10.02 -14.63
C ASN A 4 0.47 -8.83 -15.09
N PRO A 5 0.47 -8.48 -16.38
CA PRO A 5 -0.47 -7.50 -16.91
C PRO A 5 -1.91 -7.83 -16.51
N ALA A 6 -2.66 -6.79 -16.15
CA ALA A 6 -4.04 -6.89 -15.65
C ALA A 6 -4.25 -7.59 -14.29
N GLU A 7 -3.21 -8.13 -13.65
CA GLU A 7 -3.30 -8.65 -12.28
C GLU A 7 -3.06 -7.55 -11.23
N ARG A 8 -3.77 -7.62 -10.10
CA ARG A 8 -3.53 -6.77 -8.93
C ARG A 8 -2.55 -7.41 -7.96
N ASN A 9 -1.95 -6.59 -7.10
CA ASN A 9 -1.24 -7.06 -5.92
C ASN A 9 -2.24 -7.59 -4.86
N TYR A 10 -1.77 -7.97 -3.66
CA TYR A 10 -2.65 -8.38 -2.57
C TYR A 10 -3.67 -7.30 -2.20
N HIS A 11 -4.93 -7.71 -1.96
CA HIS A 11 -6.06 -6.82 -1.70
C HIS A 11 -5.83 -5.84 -0.54
N ILE A 12 -5.07 -6.25 0.49
CA ILE A 12 -4.83 -5.41 1.67
C ILE A 12 -4.19 -4.06 1.34
N PHE A 13 -3.37 -3.96 0.28
CA PHE A 13 -2.79 -2.68 -0.13
C PHE A 13 -3.87 -1.73 -0.63
N TYR A 14 -4.74 -2.20 -1.52
CA TYR A 14 -5.83 -1.38 -2.08
C TYR A 14 -6.87 -1.05 -1.00
N ALA A 15 -7.20 -2.01 -0.14
CA ALA A 15 -8.09 -1.82 0.99
C ALA A 15 -7.56 -0.75 1.96
N LEU A 16 -6.27 -0.79 2.31
CA LEU A 16 -5.65 0.24 3.17
C LEU A 16 -5.73 1.63 2.52
N LEU A 17 -5.45 1.75 1.23
CA LEU A 17 -5.53 3.04 0.52
C LEU A 17 -6.97 3.56 0.40
N ALA A 18 -7.94 2.67 0.23
CA ALA A 18 -9.35 3.03 0.15
C ALA A 18 -9.91 3.44 1.52
N GLY A 19 -9.77 2.58 2.53
CA GLY A 19 -10.49 2.68 3.80
C GLY A 19 -9.79 3.44 4.92
N ALA A 20 -8.48 3.75 4.80
CA ALA A 20 -7.81 4.58 5.80
C ALA A 20 -8.44 5.99 5.86
N ASP A 21 -8.65 6.49 7.06
CA ASP A 21 -9.14 7.85 7.28
C ASP A 21 -8.06 8.90 6.90
N PRO A 22 -8.42 10.19 6.74
CA PRO A 22 -7.45 11.23 6.35
C PRO A 22 -6.25 11.36 7.30
N GLN A 23 -6.45 11.16 8.61
CA GLN A 23 -5.39 11.25 9.61
C GLN A 23 -4.43 10.05 9.49
N GLN A 24 -4.96 8.85 9.25
CA GLN A 24 -4.18 7.65 8.98
C GLN A 24 -3.40 7.79 7.67
N LYS A 25 -4.03 8.30 6.60
CA LYS A 25 -3.36 8.54 5.31
C LYS A 25 -2.19 9.49 5.44
N GLU A 26 -2.35 10.59 6.18
CA GLU A 26 -1.27 11.52 6.47
C GLU A 26 -0.15 10.86 7.29
N ALA A 27 -0.49 10.21 8.41
CA ALA A 27 0.49 9.58 9.31
C ALA A 27 1.28 8.44 8.63
N LEU A 28 0.68 7.74 7.68
CA LEU A 28 1.28 6.64 6.94
C LEU A 28 1.89 7.08 5.60
N HIS A 29 1.81 8.36 5.24
CA HIS A 29 2.24 8.89 3.93
C HIS A 29 1.65 8.11 2.75
N LEU A 30 0.34 7.86 2.81
CA LEU A 30 -0.39 7.13 1.76
C LEU A 30 -0.77 8.07 0.61
N SER A 31 -0.68 7.55 -0.62
CA SER A 31 -1.07 8.21 -1.87
C SER A 31 -1.98 7.29 -2.69
N GLU A 32 -2.43 7.76 -3.86
CA GLU A 32 -3.19 6.92 -4.79
C GLU A 32 -2.39 5.67 -5.22
N ALA A 33 -3.08 4.58 -5.57
CA ALA A 33 -2.46 3.29 -5.87
C ALA A 33 -1.46 3.39 -7.04
N GLU A 34 -1.77 4.22 -8.03
CA GLU A 34 -0.95 4.50 -9.21
C GLU A 34 0.40 5.13 -8.87
N CYS A 35 0.50 5.81 -7.73
CA CYS A 35 1.76 6.41 -7.27
C CYS A 35 2.74 5.37 -6.71
N TYR A 36 2.31 4.12 -6.49
CA TYR A 36 3.17 3.04 -6.00
C TYR A 36 3.54 2.07 -7.12
N ARG A 37 4.84 1.91 -7.37
CA ARG A 37 5.36 0.98 -8.38
C ARG A 37 4.82 -0.44 -8.19
N TYR A 38 4.72 -0.89 -6.94
CA TYR A 38 4.23 -2.24 -6.62
C TYR A 38 2.74 -2.45 -6.83
N LEU A 39 1.96 -1.39 -7.09
CA LEU A 39 0.52 -1.46 -7.34
C LEU A 39 0.17 -1.05 -8.78
N GLY A 40 0.85 -0.05 -9.35
CA GLY A 40 0.53 0.50 -10.67
C GLY A 40 1.17 -0.20 -11.87
N GLN A 41 2.21 -1.01 -11.67
CA GLN A 41 3.01 -1.55 -12.80
C GLN A 41 2.27 -2.54 -13.72
N SER A 42 1.16 -3.14 -13.29
CA SER A 42 0.36 -4.07 -14.12
C SER A 42 -0.69 -3.37 -14.98
N GLY A 43 -0.91 -2.07 -14.77
CA GLY A 43 -2.01 -1.30 -15.37
C GLY A 43 -3.40 -1.62 -14.79
N CYS A 44 -3.47 -2.40 -13.70
CA CYS A 44 -4.72 -2.75 -13.03
C CYS A 44 -4.61 -2.45 -11.53
N VAL A 45 -5.31 -1.41 -11.09
CA VAL A 45 -5.39 -1.01 -9.68
C VAL A 45 -6.79 -1.16 -9.10
N ARG A 46 -7.80 -1.32 -9.95
CA ARG A 46 -9.21 -1.45 -9.59
C ARG A 46 -9.77 -2.76 -10.12
N ASP A 47 -10.67 -3.35 -9.34
CA ASP A 47 -11.47 -4.52 -9.71
C ASP A 47 -12.93 -4.16 -9.57
N GLU A 48 -13.69 -4.25 -10.66
CA GLU A 48 -15.09 -3.82 -10.68
C GLU A 48 -16.00 -4.70 -9.81
N ASN A 49 -15.55 -5.90 -9.45
CA ASN A 49 -16.31 -6.85 -8.65
C ASN A 49 -15.93 -6.81 -7.16
N LEU A 50 -14.99 -5.94 -6.75
CA LEU A 50 -14.53 -5.84 -5.38
C LEU A 50 -14.59 -4.40 -4.87
N ASP A 51 -15.23 -4.21 -3.72
CA ASP A 51 -15.21 -2.94 -2.99
C ASP A 51 -14.08 -2.97 -1.95
N ASP A 52 -12.99 -2.26 -2.24
CA ASP A 52 -11.81 -2.21 -1.39
C ASP A 52 -12.10 -1.52 -0.02
N ASN A 53 -13.11 -0.63 0.10
CA ASN A 53 -13.53 -0.09 1.39
C ASN A 53 -14.19 -1.16 2.25
N LEU A 54 -15.09 -1.95 1.66
CA LEU A 54 -15.73 -3.06 2.36
C LEU A 54 -14.71 -4.13 2.77
N VAL A 55 -13.68 -4.36 1.96
CA VAL A 55 -12.56 -5.23 2.33
C VAL A 55 -11.80 -4.68 3.53
N PHE A 56 -11.55 -3.36 3.58
CA PHE A 56 -10.91 -2.72 4.72
C PHE A 56 -11.73 -2.86 6.01
N GLU A 57 -13.02 -2.59 5.96
CA GLU A 57 -13.94 -2.78 7.10
C GLU A 57 -13.88 -4.22 7.63
N LYS A 58 -13.96 -5.21 6.74
CA LYS A 58 -13.85 -6.63 7.11
C LYS A 58 -12.51 -6.99 7.74
N VAL A 59 -11.41 -6.37 7.29
CA VAL A 59 -10.09 -6.56 7.89
C VAL A 59 -10.03 -5.95 9.30
N MET A 60 -10.62 -4.78 9.50
CA MET A 60 -10.70 -4.14 10.82
C MET A 60 -11.54 -4.97 11.80
N ASP A 61 -12.68 -5.50 11.36
CA ASP A 61 -13.49 -6.42 12.15
C ASP A 61 -12.71 -7.70 12.49
N ALA A 62 -11.97 -8.24 11.53
CA ALA A 62 -11.14 -9.43 11.76
C ALA A 62 -10.04 -9.16 12.79
N PHE A 63 -9.36 -8.01 12.75
CA PHE A 63 -8.37 -7.64 13.77
C PHE A 63 -8.99 -7.59 15.16
N LEU A 64 -10.18 -7.00 15.30
CA LEU A 64 -10.90 -6.94 16.56
C LEU A 64 -11.24 -8.35 17.08
N VAL A 65 -11.78 -9.22 16.23
CA VAL A 65 -12.13 -10.60 16.58
C VAL A 65 -10.90 -11.41 16.99
N MET A 66 -9.77 -11.17 16.33
CA MET A 66 -8.50 -11.83 16.62
C MET A 66 -7.78 -11.28 17.85
N GLY A 67 -8.30 -10.21 18.45
CA GLY A 67 -7.77 -9.62 19.69
C GLY A 67 -6.54 -8.73 19.47
N PHE A 68 -6.35 -8.21 18.26
CA PHE A 68 -5.28 -7.23 18.01
C PHE A 68 -5.59 -5.93 18.72
N ASP A 69 -4.59 -5.35 19.37
CA ASP A 69 -4.71 -4.02 19.93
C ASP A 69 -4.46 -2.92 18.87
N ARG A 70 -4.68 -1.67 19.28
CA ARG A 70 -4.55 -0.51 18.38
C ARG A 70 -3.10 -0.29 17.93
N GLU A 71 -2.11 -0.59 18.74
CA GLU A 71 -0.69 -0.45 18.39
C GLU A 71 -0.28 -1.51 17.38
N GLU A 72 -0.70 -2.77 17.58
CA GLU A 72 -0.43 -3.87 16.66
C GLU A 72 -1.03 -3.60 15.27
N ILE A 73 -2.28 -3.14 15.20
CA ILE A 73 -2.91 -2.76 13.92
C ILE A 73 -2.14 -1.61 13.25
N GLN A 74 -1.75 -0.59 14.02
CA GLN A 74 -0.95 0.51 13.50
C GLN A 74 0.40 0.02 12.97
N ASP A 75 1.05 -0.91 13.64
CA ASP A 75 2.34 -1.46 13.21
C ASP A 75 2.21 -2.29 11.93
N VAL A 76 1.12 -3.04 11.77
CA VAL A 76 0.80 -3.70 10.49
C VAL A 76 0.65 -2.66 9.38
N PHE A 77 -0.08 -1.58 9.61
CA PHE A 77 -0.27 -0.53 8.59
C PHE A 77 1.03 0.21 8.26
N LYS A 78 1.88 0.49 9.26
CA LYS A 78 3.22 1.04 9.05
C LYS A 78 4.07 0.11 8.19
N LEU A 79 4.02 -1.20 8.44
CA LEU A 79 4.75 -2.19 7.64
C LEU A 79 4.26 -2.20 6.19
N LEU A 80 2.94 -2.20 5.96
CA LEU A 80 2.36 -2.14 4.62
C LEU A 80 2.76 -0.86 3.87
N SER A 81 2.65 0.31 4.52
CA SER A 81 3.12 1.58 3.95
C SER A 81 4.62 1.52 3.62
N GLY A 82 5.43 0.98 4.53
CA GLY A 82 6.86 0.78 4.32
C GLY A 82 7.15 -0.05 3.07
N VAL A 83 6.45 -1.17 2.86
CA VAL A 83 6.58 -2.01 1.66
C VAL A 83 6.26 -1.24 0.39
N LEU A 84 5.20 -0.43 0.39
CA LEU A 84 4.82 0.39 -0.76
C LEU A 84 5.90 1.44 -1.09
N ARG A 85 6.39 2.15 -0.07
CA ARG A 85 7.42 3.18 -0.23
C ARG A 85 8.75 2.62 -0.67
N LEU A 86 9.15 1.45 -0.16
CA LEU A 86 10.34 0.75 -0.62
C LEU A 86 10.28 0.42 -2.12
N GLY A 87 9.09 0.13 -2.64
CA GLY A 87 8.89 -0.12 -4.08
C GLY A 87 9.14 1.10 -4.97
N ASN A 88 9.08 2.30 -4.41
CA ASN A 88 9.28 3.55 -5.14
C ASN A 88 10.73 4.04 -5.12
N ILE A 89 11.63 3.38 -4.40
CA ILE A 89 13.05 3.74 -4.40
C ILE A 89 13.63 3.41 -5.78
N GLU A 90 14.06 4.46 -6.49
CA GLU A 90 14.79 4.35 -7.75
C GLU A 90 16.29 4.45 -7.50
N PHE A 91 17.08 3.65 -8.22
CA PHE A 91 18.54 3.68 -8.15
C PHE A 91 19.11 4.16 -9.48
N VAL A 92 20.11 5.04 -9.42
CA VAL A 92 20.88 5.53 -10.56
C VAL A 92 22.33 5.08 -10.45
N THR A 93 23.03 5.01 -11.58
CA THR A 93 24.46 4.67 -11.61
C THR A 93 25.30 5.94 -11.68
N ALA A 94 26.02 6.25 -10.61
CA ALA A 94 26.96 7.37 -10.52
C ALA A 94 28.20 6.94 -9.73
N GLY A 95 29.09 6.17 -10.37
CA GLY A 95 30.22 5.53 -9.68
C GLY A 95 29.82 4.38 -8.74
N GLY A 96 28.64 3.79 -8.97
CA GLY A 96 27.99 2.80 -8.11
C GLY A 96 26.48 3.02 -8.08
N ALA A 97 25.74 2.15 -7.40
CA ALA A 97 24.30 2.35 -7.19
C ALA A 97 24.06 3.44 -6.14
N GLN A 98 23.33 4.48 -6.52
CA GLN A 98 22.95 5.62 -5.68
C GLN A 98 21.43 5.77 -5.70
N ILE A 99 20.82 6.20 -4.59
CA ILE A 99 19.38 6.46 -4.55
C ILE A 99 19.09 7.74 -5.35
N SER A 100 18.15 7.66 -6.29
CA SER A 100 17.61 8.80 -7.00
C SER A 100 16.58 9.49 -6.12
N THR A 101 16.95 10.61 -5.51
CA THR A 101 15.99 11.50 -4.85
C THR A 101 15.13 12.19 -5.91
N LYS A 102 13.98 11.60 -6.23
CA LYS A 102 12.84 12.40 -6.69
C LYS A 102 12.16 12.93 -5.44
N GLU A 103 12.48 14.17 -5.06
CA GLU A 103 11.64 14.91 -4.13
C GLU A 103 10.26 15.04 -4.77
N GLY A 104 9.26 14.45 -4.10
CA GLY A 104 7.84 14.62 -4.39
C GLY A 104 7.15 15.01 -3.11
#